data_AF-A0A1F8Q058-F1
#
_entry.id   AF-A0A1F8Q058-F1
#
_cell.length_a   1.000
_cell.length_b   1.000
_cell.length_c   1.000
_cell.angle_alpha   90.00
_cell.angle_beta   90.00
_cell.angle_gamma   90.00
#
_symmetry.space_group_name_H-M   'P 1'
#
loop_
_entity.id
_entity.type
_entity.pdbx_description
1 polymer ?
#
loop_
_entity_poly.entity_id
_entity_poly.type
_entity_poly.pdbx_seq_one_letter_code
_entity_poly.pdbx_strand_id
1 'polypeptide(L)'
;MKNDAQKGFTSFDDLPTVDPAVESLLGQGLCRQVESHLPKNERSRVKKERERAQRRKPNRINLDLPQDLKKRLELLAKKEGVPISQLVAFLLYEPVFQLEKRTISLWGYKTASGCPKFECNLDLKRRAEEVSRKS
;
A
#
# COMPACT_ATOMS: atom_id res chain seq x y z
N MET A 1 -27.81 -57.82 29.65
CA MET A 1 -26.59 -58.07 28.85
C MET A 1 -25.97 -56.72 28.55
N LYS A 2 -24.69 -56.55 28.91
CA LYS A 2 -23.95 -55.29 28.78
C LYS A 2 -23.62 -55.08 27.30
N ASN A 3 -23.95 -53.91 26.75
CA ASN A 3 -23.45 -53.49 25.45
C ASN A 3 -22.45 -52.35 25.67
N ASP A 4 -21.18 -52.73 25.79
CA ASP A 4 -20.03 -51.83 25.70
C ASP A 4 -19.97 -51.31 24.26
N ALA A 5 -20.48 -50.10 24.04
CA ALA A 5 -20.33 -49.40 22.77
C ALA A 5 -18.87 -48.96 22.63
N GLN A 6 -18.23 -49.53 21.62
CA GLN A 6 -16.84 -49.32 21.23
C GLN A 6 -16.46 -47.84 21.23
N LYS A 7 -15.52 -47.50 22.13
CA LYS A 7 -14.78 -46.25 22.11
C LYS A 7 -13.85 -46.27 20.89
N GLY A 8 -14.38 -45.81 19.75
CA GLY A 8 -13.61 -45.61 18.53
C GLY A 8 -12.44 -44.65 18.81
N PHE A 9 -11.23 -45.07 18.41
CA PHE A 9 -9.95 -44.44 18.74
C PHE A 9 -9.69 -43.11 17.99
N THR A 10 -10.72 -42.38 17.56
CA THR A 10 -10.60 -41.20 16.71
C THR A 10 -11.74 -40.20 16.95
N SER A 11 -11.75 -39.52 18.09
CA SER A 11 -12.43 -38.22 18.20
C SER A 11 -11.36 -37.13 18.23
N PHE A 12 -11.36 -36.26 17.22
CA PHE A 12 -10.39 -35.16 17.08
C PHE A 12 -10.98 -33.81 17.53
N ASP A 13 -12.10 -33.83 18.26
CA ASP A 13 -12.82 -32.62 18.68
C ASP A 13 -12.08 -31.81 19.77
N ASP A 14 -11.05 -32.40 20.40
CA ASP A 14 -10.21 -31.77 21.44
C ASP A 14 -8.74 -31.63 21.01
N LEU A 15 -8.47 -31.18 19.78
CA LEU A 15 -7.10 -30.84 19.40
C LEU A 15 -6.76 -29.39 19.78
N PRO A 16 -5.62 -29.15 20.47
CA PRO A 16 -5.16 -27.80 20.74
C PRO A 16 -4.87 -27.11 19.41
N THR A 17 -5.16 -25.80 19.38
CA THR A 17 -4.78 -24.85 18.34
C THR A 17 -3.50 -25.31 17.64
N VAL A 18 -3.62 -25.63 16.35
CA VAL A 18 -2.54 -26.12 15.50
C VAL A 18 -1.27 -25.31 15.79
N ASP A 19 -0.17 -26.00 16.10
CA ASP A 19 1.11 -25.37 16.38
C ASP A 19 1.44 -24.35 15.27
N PRO A 20 1.77 -23.08 15.60
CA PRO A 20 2.05 -22.04 14.61
C PRO A 20 3.12 -22.43 13.58
N ALA A 21 4.07 -23.28 13.95
CA ALA A 21 5.06 -23.82 13.03
C ALA A 21 4.44 -24.80 12.04
N VAL A 22 3.48 -25.63 12.47
CA VAL A 22 2.72 -26.56 11.63
C VAL A 22 1.75 -25.80 10.72
N GLU A 23 1.08 -24.77 11.22
CA GLU A 23 0.23 -23.90 10.40
C GLU A 23 1.03 -23.18 9.31
N SER A 24 2.22 -22.67 9.65
CA SER A 24 3.16 -22.10 8.68
C SER A 24 3.63 -23.14 7.66
N LEU A 25 3.91 -24.37 8.09
CA LEU A 25 4.31 -25.45 7.18
C LEU A 25 3.19 -25.85 6.22
N LEU A 26 1.95 -25.95 6.73
CA LEU A 26 0.76 -26.27 5.95
C LEU A 26 0.43 -25.14 4.96
N GLY A 27 0.50 -23.88 5.39
CA GLY A 27 0.34 -22.71 4.51
C GLY A 27 1.41 -22.63 3.41
N GLN A 28 2.67 -22.94 3.75
CA GLN A 28 3.75 -23.03 2.77
C GLN A 28 3.60 -24.23 1.82
N GLY A 29 3.12 -25.37 2.31
CA GLY A 29 2.86 -26.58 1.54
C GLY A 29 1.73 -26.40 0.52
N LEU A 30 0.62 -25.78 0.95
CA LEU A 30 -0.52 -25.48 0.08
C LEU A 30 -0.14 -24.47 -1.01
N CYS A 31 0.60 -23.40 -0.65
CA CYS A 31 1.11 -22.43 -1.62
C CYS A 31 2.05 -23.09 -2.64
N ARG A 32 2.94 -23.99 -2.20
CA ARG A 32 3.85 -24.73 -3.09
C ARG A 32 3.10 -25.69 -4.02
N GLN A 33 2.06 -26.36 -3.54
CA GLN A 33 1.25 -27.26 -4.37
C GLN A 33 0.45 -26.48 -5.41
N VAL A 34 -0.21 -25.38 -5.04
CA VAL A 34 -0.94 -24.52 -5.99
C VAL A 34 0.02 -23.92 -7.03
N GLU A 35 1.18 -23.44 -6.62
CA GLU A 35 2.22 -22.96 -7.55
C GLU A 35 2.80 -24.09 -8.42
N SER A 36 2.76 -25.35 -7.97
CA SER A 36 3.24 -26.53 -8.72
C SER A 36 2.28 -27.03 -9.81
N HIS A 37 1.02 -26.59 -9.80
CA HIS A 37 0.04 -26.91 -10.85
C HIS A 37 -0.01 -25.88 -11.98
N LEU A 38 0.61 -24.70 -11.83
CA LEU A 38 0.68 -23.72 -12.92
C LEU A 38 1.85 -23.99 -13.90
N PRO A 39 1.71 -23.73 -15.20
CA PRO A 39 2.81 -23.86 -16.16
C PRO A 39 4.00 -22.95 -15.83
N LYS A 40 5.23 -23.43 -16.11
CA LYS A 40 6.51 -22.80 -15.71
C LYS A 40 6.62 -21.30 -16.07
N ASN A 41 6.00 -20.88 -17.18
CA ASN A 41 6.03 -19.50 -17.65
C ASN A 41 5.21 -18.54 -16.76
N GLU A 42 4.10 -18.99 -16.20
CA GLU A 42 3.24 -18.18 -15.33
C GLU A 42 3.84 -18.02 -13.93
N ARG A 43 4.50 -19.05 -13.40
CA ARG A 43 5.25 -18.97 -12.13
C ARG A 43 6.31 -17.89 -12.14
N SER A 44 7.00 -17.71 -13.26
CA SER A 44 8.04 -16.68 -13.41
C SER A 44 7.46 -15.26 -13.45
N ARG A 45 6.26 -15.07 -14.03
CA ARG A 45 5.56 -13.79 -14.08
C ARG A 45 5.03 -13.40 -12.69
N VAL A 46 4.36 -14.32 -12.01
CA VAL A 46 3.83 -14.11 -10.65
C VAL A 46 4.95 -13.82 -9.64
N LYS A 47 6.09 -14.51 -9.75
CA LYS A 47 7.27 -14.24 -8.91
C LYS A 47 7.86 -12.85 -9.16
N LYS A 48 8.04 -12.44 -10.43
CA LYS A 48 8.53 -11.10 -10.78
C LYS A 48 7.57 -9.99 -10.33
N GLU A 49 6.27 -10.24 -10.39
CA GLU A 49 5.25 -9.30 -9.94
C GLU A 49 5.21 -9.19 -8.41
N ARG A 50 5.34 -10.31 -7.69
CA ARG A 50 5.51 -10.34 -6.23
C ARG A 50 6.78 -9.63 -5.79
N GLU A 51 7.91 -9.83 -6.47
CA GLU A 51 9.16 -9.13 -6.16
C GLU A 51 9.05 -7.62 -6.41
N ARG A 52 8.39 -7.20 -7.50
CA ARG A 52 8.08 -5.78 -7.77
C ARG A 52 7.17 -5.18 -6.69
N ALA A 53 6.17 -5.94 -6.23
CA ALA A 53 5.29 -5.51 -5.16
C ALA A 53 6.03 -5.40 -3.81
N GLN A 54 6.92 -6.36 -3.49
CA GLN A 54 7.73 -6.35 -2.27
C GLN A 54 8.74 -5.19 -2.26
N ARG A 55 9.39 -4.89 -3.39
CA ARG A 55 10.29 -3.73 -3.52
C ARG A 55 9.57 -2.39 -3.38
N ARG A 56 8.26 -2.33 -3.63
CA ARG A 56 7.43 -1.13 -3.44
C ARG A 56 6.93 -0.94 -2.01
N LYS A 57 6.97 -1.96 -1.15
CA LYS A 57 6.50 -1.88 0.24
C LYS A 57 7.20 -0.82 1.10
N PRO A 58 8.55 -0.69 1.10
CA PRO A 58 9.20 0.31 1.95
C PRO A 58 8.94 1.75 1.50
N ASN A 59 8.62 1.96 0.21
CA ASN A 59 8.42 3.28 -0.38
C ASN A 59 6.94 3.70 -0.39
N ARG A 60 6.04 2.90 0.19
CA ARG A 60 4.60 3.18 0.17
C ARG A 60 4.27 4.20 1.26
N ILE A 61 4.08 5.44 0.85
CA ILE A 61 3.57 6.50 1.70
C ILE A 61 2.06 6.65 1.42
N ASN A 62 1.24 6.52 2.46
CA ASN A 62 -0.18 6.83 2.36
C ASN A 62 -0.35 8.33 2.61
N LEU A 63 -0.73 9.07 1.57
CA LEU A 63 -1.00 10.51 1.62
C LEU A 63 -2.44 10.76 1.20
N ASP A 64 -3.11 11.63 1.94
CA ASP A 64 -4.43 12.11 1.57
C ASP A 64 -4.28 13.26 0.57
N LEU A 65 -4.85 13.07 -0.62
CA LEU A 65 -4.87 14.06 -1.69
C LEU A 65 -6.31 14.52 -1.94
N PRO A 66 -6.54 15.82 -2.25
CA PRO A 66 -7.83 16.28 -2.73
C PRO A 66 -8.33 15.46 -3.92
N GLN A 67 -9.62 15.12 -3.95
CA GLN A 67 -10.20 14.22 -4.96
C GLN A 67 -9.96 14.71 -6.41
N ASP A 68 -10.06 16.02 -6.63
CA ASP A 68 -9.86 16.62 -7.95
C ASP A 68 -8.41 16.48 -8.43
N LEU A 69 -7.45 16.68 -7.51
CA LEU A 69 -6.03 16.52 -7.81
C LEU A 69 -5.71 15.06 -8.15
N LYS A 70 -6.29 14.11 -7.41
CA LYS A 70 -6.14 12.68 -7.68
C LYS A 70 -6.62 12.32 -9.10
N LYS A 71 -7.82 12.76 -9.50
CA LYS A 71 -8.38 12.50 -10.84
C LYS A 71 -7.48 13.07 -11.95
N ARG A 72 -6.95 14.28 -11.75
CA ARG A 72 -6.02 14.90 -12.72
C ARG A 72 -4.72 14.12 -12.85
N LEU A 73 -4.12 13.69 -11.74
CA LEU A 73 -2.91 12.88 -11.75
C LEU A 73 -3.14 11.52 -12.42
N GLU A 74 -4.28 10.89 -12.20
CA GLU A 74 -4.66 9.64 -12.88
C GLU A 74 -4.77 9.82 -14.39
N LEU A 75 -5.39 10.92 -14.85
CA LEU A 75 -5.51 11.22 -16.27
C LEU A 75 -4.13 11.46 -16.92
N LEU A 76 -3.27 12.25 -16.27
CA LEU A 76 -1.92 12.54 -16.75
C LEU A 76 -1.07 11.28 -16.79
N ALA A 77 -1.12 10.45 -15.74
CA ALA A 77 -0.41 9.19 -15.69
C ALA A 77 -0.83 8.23 -16.80
N LYS A 78 -2.14 8.16 -17.09
CA LYS A 78 -2.68 7.36 -18.20
C LYS A 78 -2.21 7.89 -19.56
N LYS A 79 -2.21 9.21 -19.75
CA LYS A 79 -1.78 9.85 -21.00
C LYS A 79 -0.31 9.57 -21.31
N GLU A 80 0.55 9.66 -20.29
CA GLU A 80 2.00 9.43 -20.43
C GLU A 80 2.38 7.94 -20.32
N GLY A 81 1.43 7.06 -19.97
CA GLY A 81 1.68 5.63 -19.81
C GLY A 81 2.56 5.27 -18.60
N VAL A 82 2.63 6.13 -17.59
CA VAL A 82 3.50 5.96 -16.41
C VAL A 82 2.69 5.65 -15.14
N PRO A 83 3.27 4.95 -14.16
CA PRO A 83 2.66 4.81 -12.84
C PRO A 83 2.46 6.16 -12.15
N ILE A 84 1.28 6.38 -11.56
CA ILE A 84 0.93 7.61 -10.83
C ILE A 84 1.98 7.93 -9.75
N SER A 85 2.47 6.92 -9.02
CA SER A 85 3.49 7.10 -7.99
C SER A 85 4.80 7.67 -8.54
N GLN A 86 5.20 7.27 -9.76
CA GLN A 86 6.40 7.80 -10.40
C GLN A 86 6.19 9.22 -10.91
N LEU A 87 5.04 9.49 -11.52
CA LEU A 87 4.67 10.84 -11.93
C LEU A 87 4.65 11.81 -10.74
N VAL A 88 4.03 11.41 -9.63
CA VAL A 88 4.00 12.22 -8.39
C VAL A 88 5.41 12.43 -7.84
N ALA A 89 6.23 11.40 -7.76
CA ALA A 89 7.62 11.53 -7.31
C ALA A 89 8.40 12.53 -8.19
N PHE A 90 8.28 12.40 -9.52
CA PHE A 90 8.88 13.31 -10.49
C PHE A 90 8.46 14.77 -10.24
N LEU A 91 7.17 15.02 -10.08
CA LEU A 91 6.64 16.37 -9.82
C LEU A 91 7.04 16.92 -8.46
N LEU A 92 7.32 16.08 -7.46
CA LEU A 92 7.70 16.50 -6.11
C LEU A 92 9.18 16.86 -5.96
N TYR A 93 10.08 16.33 -6.80
CA TYR A 93 11.52 16.60 -6.66
C TYR A 93 11.86 18.09 -6.70
N GLU A 94 11.33 18.82 -7.67
CA GLU A 94 11.59 20.25 -7.84
C GLU A 94 11.03 21.11 -6.67
N PRO A 95 9.73 21.06 -6.32
CA PRO A 95 9.19 21.89 -5.24
C PRO A 95 9.76 21.54 -3.86
N VAL A 96 10.12 20.28 -3.61
CA VAL A 96 10.80 19.89 -2.35
C VAL A 96 12.17 20.54 -2.28
N PHE A 97 12.95 20.47 -3.36
CA PHE A 97 14.26 21.11 -3.41
C PHE A 97 14.19 22.65 -3.26
N GLN A 98 13.20 23.29 -3.88
CA GLN A 98 12.96 24.73 -3.71
C GLN A 98 12.54 25.11 -2.28
N LEU A 99 11.79 24.23 -1.60
CA LEU A 99 11.41 24.41 -0.20
C LEU A 99 12.64 24.30 0.72
N GLU A 100 13.51 23.31 0.50
CA GLU A 100 14.77 23.14 1.24
C GLU A 100 15.68 24.35 1.10
N LYS A 101 15.77 24.92 -0.11
CA LYS A 101 16.50 26.16 -0.39
C LYS A 101 15.82 27.43 0.12
N ARG A 102 14.66 27.32 0.77
CA ARG A 102 13.83 28.44 1.26
C ARG A 102 13.42 29.41 0.15
N THR A 103 13.41 28.95 -1.10
CA THR A 103 12.94 29.73 -2.26
C THR A 103 11.41 29.82 -2.26
N ILE A 104 10.74 28.77 -1.81
CA ILE A 104 9.30 28.77 -1.52
C ILE A 104 9.11 28.89 -0.01
N SER A 105 8.32 29.86 0.44
CA SER A 105 7.92 29.98 1.84
C SER A 105 6.51 29.42 2.04
N LEU A 106 6.36 28.53 3.03
CA LEU A 106 5.06 27.99 3.44
C LEU A 106 4.30 28.93 4.39
N TRP A 107 4.94 29.99 4.88
CA TRP A 107 4.39 30.85 5.95
C TRP A 107 3.03 31.45 5.58
N GLY A 108 2.85 31.87 4.32
CA GLY A 108 1.59 32.45 3.82
C GLY A 108 0.44 31.45 3.68
N TYR A 109 0.71 30.14 3.80
CA TYR A 109 -0.29 29.07 3.69
C TYR A 109 -0.55 28.36 5.03
N LYS A 110 0.17 28.73 6.09
CA LYS A 110 -0.03 28.16 7.42
C LYS A 110 -1.35 28.65 8.01
N THR A 111 -2.17 27.70 8.42
CA THR A 111 -3.39 27.92 9.20
C THR A 111 -3.22 27.25 10.55
N ALA A 112 -3.75 27.84 11.62
CA ALA A 112 -3.68 27.22 12.95
C ALA A 112 -4.38 25.86 12.91
N SER A 113 -3.70 24.80 13.33
CA SER A 113 -4.30 23.47 13.49
C SER A 113 -4.82 23.30 14.90
N GLY A 114 -6.00 22.69 15.04
CA GLY A 114 -6.57 22.31 16.34
C GLY A 114 -6.03 20.98 16.89
N CYS A 115 -5.02 20.37 16.25
CA CYS A 115 -4.46 19.09 16.67
C CYS A 115 -3.21 19.29 17.54
N PRO A 116 -3.08 18.61 18.70
CA PRO A 116 -1.90 18.72 19.57
C PRO A 116 -0.58 18.29 18.92
N LYS A 117 -0.64 17.51 17.84
CA LYS A 117 0.53 16.92 17.18
C LYS A 117 1.18 17.83 16.12
N PHE A 118 0.44 18.81 15.63
CA PHE A 118 0.90 19.72 14.57
C PHE A 118 0.53 21.14 14.95
N GLU A 119 1.46 22.08 14.83
CA GLU A 119 1.23 23.49 15.17
C GLU A 119 0.48 24.26 14.08
N CYS A 120 0.64 23.87 12.81
CA CYS A 120 -0.04 24.47 11.68
C CYS A 120 -0.49 23.43 10.64
N ASN A 121 -1.67 23.65 10.06
CA ASN A 121 -2.12 23.02 8.81
C ASN A 121 -1.72 23.89 7.61
N LEU A 122 -1.72 23.31 6.42
CA LEU A 122 -1.52 24.05 5.16
C LEU A 122 -2.85 24.23 4.44
N ASP A 123 -3.12 25.45 3.99
CA ASP A 123 -4.30 25.75 3.18
C ASP A 123 -4.08 25.34 1.71
N LEU A 124 -4.51 24.12 1.40
CA LEU A 124 -4.45 23.55 0.06
C LEU A 124 -5.42 24.22 -0.92
N LYS A 125 -6.53 24.79 -0.45
CA LYS A 125 -7.53 25.45 -1.31
C LYS A 125 -6.96 26.73 -1.88
N ARG A 126 -6.37 27.56 -1.02
CA ARG A 126 -5.69 28.79 -1.43
C ARG A 126 -4.60 28.51 -2.46
N ARG A 127 -3.79 27.47 -2.26
CA ARG A 127 -2.75 27.10 -3.22
C ARG A 127 -3.34 26.65 -4.57
N ALA A 128 -4.44 25.91 -4.56
CA ALA A 128 -5.11 25.47 -5.78
C ALA A 128 -5.66 26.66 -6.58
N GLU A 129 -6.27 27.65 -5.92
CA GLU A 129 -6.77 28.87 -6.55
C GLU A 129 -5.65 29.69 -7.21
N GLU A 130 -4.52 29.87 -6.52
CA GLU A 130 -3.38 30.61 -7.07
C GLU A 130 -2.79 29.95 -8.32
N VAL A 131 -2.72 28.62 -8.34
CA VAL A 131 -2.28 27.87 -9.52
C VAL A 131 -3.28 28.03 -10.66
N SER A 132 -4.58 28.01 -10.37
CA SER A 132 -5.63 28.21 -11.39
C SER A 132 -5.64 29.61 -11.97
N ARG A 133 -5.23 30.65 -11.22
CA ARG A 133 -5.15 32.04 -11.71
C ARG A 133 -3.91 32.33 -12.56
N LYS A 134 -2.88 31.47 -12.46
CA LYS A 134 -1.63 31.59 -13.22
C LYS A 134 -1.64 30.85 -14.55
N SER A 135 -2.67 30.05 -14.81
CA SER A 135 -2.91 29.37 -16.09
C SER A 135 -3.76 30.25 -16.99
#